data_AF-A0A415BTR3-F1
#
_entry.id   AF-A0A415BTR3-F1
#
_cell.length_a   1.000
_cell.length_b   1.000
_cell.length_c   1.000
_cell.angle_alpha   90.00
_cell.angle_beta   90.00
_cell.angle_gamma   90.00
#
_symmetry.space_group_name_H-M   'P 1'
#
loop_
_entity.id
_entity.type
_entity.pdbx_description
1 polymer ?
#
loop_
_entity_poly.entity_id
_entity_poly.type
_entity_poly.pdbx_seq_one_letter_code
_entity_poly.pdbx_strand_id
1 'polypeptide(L)'
;MRMIVPDNKNIAACGLYCGACRKFLTEKCPGCKPNKKATWCKIRSCCQENKFNTCAECSHDVRECKLFSNWISKVFAFLFNSDRSACISYIKEQGEQAFAEEMTKRKCQTIRRK
;
A
#
# COMPACT_ATOMS: atom_id res chain seq x y z
N MET A 1 14.82 -15.63 -3.57
CA MET A 1 13.70 -14.79 -3.08
C MET A 1 14.32 -13.59 -2.42
N ARG A 2 13.87 -12.36 -2.71
CA ARG A 2 14.41 -11.14 -2.10
C ARG A 2 14.24 -11.19 -0.58
N MET A 3 15.11 -10.49 0.13
CA MET A 3 14.92 -10.26 1.57
C MET A 3 13.86 -9.18 1.77
N ILE A 4 13.11 -9.28 2.88
CA ILE A 4 12.23 -8.19 3.33
C ILE A 4 13.15 -7.17 3.99
N VAL A 5 13.35 -6.04 3.34
CA VAL A 5 14.17 -4.91 3.82
C VAL A 5 13.27 -3.70 4.00
N PRO A 6 13.53 -2.80 4.97
CA PRO A 6 12.74 -1.59 5.16
C PRO A 6 13.11 -0.53 4.11
N ASP A 7 12.27 -0.37 3.10
CA ASP A 7 12.48 0.59 2.00
C ASP A 7 11.14 1.23 1.60
N ASN A 8 11.04 2.55 1.77
CA ASN A 8 9.85 3.33 1.45
C ASN A 8 9.45 3.25 -0.04
N LYS A 9 10.39 2.96 -0.95
CA LYS A 9 10.09 2.74 -2.38
C LYS A 9 9.22 1.51 -2.60
N ASN A 10 9.22 0.59 -1.64
CA ASN A 10 8.39 -0.61 -1.66
C ASN A 10 7.01 -0.42 -1.02
N ILE A 11 6.62 0.82 -0.68
CA ILE A 11 5.25 1.13 -0.26
C ILE A 11 4.40 1.41 -1.51
N ALA A 12 3.25 0.76 -1.57
CA ALA A 12 2.27 0.95 -2.63
C ALA A 12 1.47 2.24 -2.43
N ALA A 13 0.95 2.78 -3.52
CA ALA A 13 0.09 3.97 -3.50
C ALA A 13 -1.08 3.84 -2.49
N CYS A 14 -1.63 2.64 -2.34
CA CYS A 14 -2.73 2.35 -1.40
C CYS A 14 -2.30 2.02 0.04
N GLY A 15 -1.03 2.20 0.39
CA GLY A 15 -0.50 1.94 1.73
C GLY A 15 -0.08 0.50 2.02
N LEU A 16 -0.17 -0.42 1.06
CA LEU A 16 0.34 -1.79 1.23
C LEU A 16 1.86 -1.84 1.09
N TYR A 17 2.52 -2.72 1.82
CA TYR A 17 3.96 -2.92 1.73
C TYR A 17 4.33 -4.03 0.73
N CYS A 18 4.73 -3.64 -0.48
CA CYS A 18 5.23 -4.57 -1.50
C CYS A 18 6.48 -5.32 -1.04
N GLY A 19 7.29 -4.73 -0.16
CA GLY A 19 8.51 -5.36 0.38
C GLY A 19 8.26 -6.67 1.12
N ALA A 20 7.03 -6.92 1.58
CA ALA A 20 6.60 -8.20 2.18
C ALA A 20 5.66 -9.02 1.26
N CYS A 21 5.46 -8.62 0.00
CA CYS A 21 4.58 -9.31 -0.93
C CYS A 21 5.29 -10.51 -1.57
N ARG A 22 4.69 -11.71 -1.49
CA ARG A 22 5.25 -12.93 -2.09
C ARG A 22 5.64 -12.76 -3.56
N LYS A 23 4.78 -12.15 -4.38
CA LYS A 23 5.07 -11.95 -5.81
C LYS A 23 6.24 -10.99 -6.06
N PHE A 24 6.38 -9.96 -5.23
CA PHE A 24 7.53 -9.04 -5.29
C PHE A 24 8.82 -9.76 -4.87
N LEU A 25 8.76 -10.52 -3.78
CA LEU A 25 9.89 -11.27 -3.24
C LEU A 25 10.36 -12.39 -4.18
N THR A 26 9.45 -13.00 -4.95
CA THR A 26 9.80 -13.99 -5.99
C THR A 26 9.99 -13.35 -7.38
N GLU A 27 10.09 -12.02 -7.47
CA GLU A 27 10.38 -11.27 -8.71
C GLU A 27 9.34 -11.44 -9.83
N LYS A 28 8.16 -11.97 -9.50
CA LYS A 28 7.01 -12.12 -10.40
C LYS A 28 6.20 -10.81 -10.52
N CYS A 29 6.53 -9.80 -9.72
CA CYS A 29 5.91 -8.48 -9.71
C CYS A 29 6.99 -7.42 -9.43
N PRO A 30 7.05 -6.32 -10.18
CA PRO A 30 8.07 -5.30 -9.95
C PRO A 30 7.78 -4.40 -8.73
N GLY A 31 6.60 -4.51 -8.11
CA GLY A 31 6.14 -3.61 -7.04
C GLY A 31 5.21 -2.51 -7.58
N CYS A 32 4.51 -1.80 -6.69
CA CYS A 32 3.43 -0.88 -7.10
C CYS A 32 3.92 0.29 -7.98
N LYS A 33 4.91 1.05 -7.51
CA LYS A 33 5.43 2.24 -8.21
C LYS A 33 5.94 1.92 -9.64
N PRO A 34 6.80 0.90 -9.85
CA PRO A 34 7.32 0.58 -11.20
C PRO A 34 6.36 -0.22 -12.10
N ASN A 35 5.21 -0.70 -11.62
CA ASN A 35 4.33 -1.55 -12.42
C ASN A 35 3.52 -0.78 -13.48
N LYS A 36 4.16 -0.47 -14.61
CA LYS A 36 3.53 0.21 -15.76
C LYS A 36 2.35 -0.58 -16.37
N LYS A 37 2.32 -1.91 -16.20
CA LYS A 37 1.26 -2.78 -16.73
C LYS A 37 -0.05 -2.71 -15.92
N ALA A 38 -0.01 -2.17 -14.69
CA ALA A 38 -1.17 -2.03 -13.83
C ALA A 38 -2.00 -0.77 -14.16
N THR A 39 -2.37 -0.60 -15.44
CA THR A 39 -3.17 0.53 -15.93
C THR A 39 -4.58 0.56 -15.34
N TRP A 40 -5.09 -0.59 -14.91
CA TRP A 40 -6.39 -0.74 -14.25
C TRP A 40 -6.43 -0.20 -12.81
N CYS A 41 -5.27 0.04 -12.17
CA CYS A 41 -5.20 0.46 -10.77
C CYS A 41 -5.42 1.97 -10.62
N LYS A 42 -6.68 2.39 -10.49
CA LYS A 42 -7.07 3.82 -10.39
C LYS A 42 -6.41 4.57 -9.23
N ILE A 43 -6.17 3.91 -8.10
CA ILE A 43 -5.50 4.55 -6.93
C ILE A 43 -4.06 4.94 -7.29
N ARG A 44 -3.33 4.07 -8.00
CA ARG A 44 -1.98 4.34 -8.46
C ARG A 44 -1.97 5.50 -9.45
N SER A 45 -2.87 5.49 -10.44
CA SER A 45 -2.98 6.58 -11.42
C SER A 45 -3.28 7.92 -10.73
N CYS A 46 -4.23 7.92 -9.79
CA CYS A 46 -4.58 9.12 -9.02
C CYS A 46 -3.38 9.67 -8.21
N CYS A 47 -2.61 8.81 -7.54
CA CYS A 47 -1.40 9.28 -6.84
C CYS A 47 -0.36 9.85 -7.82
N GLN A 48 -0.16 9.21 -8.98
CA GLN A 48 0.78 9.69 -9.99
C GLN A 48 0.39 11.07 -10.55
N GLU A 49 -0.89 11.27 -10.86
CA GLU A 49 -1.43 12.55 -11.35
C GLU A 49 -1.24 13.67 -10.32
N ASN A 50 -1.42 13.36 -9.03
CA ASN A 50 -1.23 14.31 -7.94
C ASN A 50 0.22 14.38 -7.40
N LYS A 51 1.15 13.64 -8.03
CA LYS A 51 2.57 13.55 -7.62
C LYS A 51 2.77 13.05 -6.17
N PHE A 52 1.85 12.24 -5.66
CA PHE A 52 1.95 11.60 -4.36
C PHE A 52 2.65 10.23 -4.45
N ASN A 53 3.44 9.88 -3.44
CA ASN A 53 3.96 8.53 -3.28
C ASN A 53 2.87 7.56 -2.83
N THR A 54 2.03 8.01 -1.90
CA THR A 54 0.92 7.24 -1.33
C THR A 54 -0.30 8.12 -1.07
N CYS A 55 -1.47 7.51 -0.88
CA CYS A 55 -2.66 8.24 -0.48
C CYS A 55 -2.54 8.96 0.88
N ALA A 56 -1.49 8.71 1.67
CA ALA A 56 -1.27 9.40 2.94
C ALA A 56 -0.92 10.89 2.76
N GLU A 57 -0.36 11.26 1.60
CA GLU A 57 -0.11 12.65 1.22
C GLU A 57 -1.39 13.39 0.81
N CYS A 58 -2.49 12.68 0.60
CA CYS A 58 -3.77 13.31 0.28
C CYS A 58 -4.34 14.04 1.50
N SER A 59 -4.87 15.24 1.27
CA SER A 59 -5.58 16.02 2.28
C SER A 59 -6.93 15.40 2.65
N HIS A 60 -7.59 14.71 1.73
CA HIS A 60 -8.87 14.04 1.94
C HIS A 60 -8.73 12.74 2.75
N ASP A 61 -9.74 12.43 3.57
CA ASP A 61 -9.83 11.12 4.21
C ASP A 61 -10.09 10.02 3.16
N VAL A 62 -9.19 9.03 3.12
CA VAL A 62 -9.30 7.89 2.21
C VAL A 62 -10.53 7.01 2.47
N ARG A 63 -11.13 7.08 3.67
CA ARG A 63 -12.38 6.39 4.02
C ARG A 63 -13.59 6.95 3.26
N GLU A 64 -13.54 8.23 2.90
CA GLU A 64 -14.56 8.92 2.12
C GLU A 64 -14.24 8.90 0.61
N CYS A 65 -13.00 8.61 0.24
CA CYS A 65 -12.56 8.53 -1.15
C CYS A 65 -13.19 7.33 -1.87
N LYS A 66 -14.05 7.58 -2.87
CA LYS A 66 -14.68 6.52 -3.69
C LYS A 66 -13.69 5.66 -4.46
N LEU A 67 -12.53 6.19 -4.84
CA LEU A 67 -11.48 5.40 -5.51
C LEU A 67 -10.83 4.39 -4.56
N PHE A 68 -10.59 4.81 -3.31
CA PHE A 68 -9.92 4.00 -2.30
C PHE A 68 -10.89 3.03 -1.61
N SER A 69 -12.06 3.54 -1.21
CA SER A 69 -13.09 2.90 -0.38
C SER A 69 -14.30 2.48 -1.22
N ASN A 70 -14.07 1.70 -2.27
CA ASN A 70 -15.14 1.09 -3.07
C ASN A 70 -15.60 -0.26 -2.52
N TRP A 71 -16.75 -0.76 -2.96
CA TRP A 71 -17.32 -2.03 -2.50
C TRP A 71 -16.38 -3.22 -2.69
N ILE A 72 -15.77 -3.36 -3.88
CA ILE A 72 -14.80 -4.42 -4.19
C ILE A 72 -13.65 -4.42 -3.17
N SER A 73 -13.18 -3.23 -2.80
CA SER A 73 -12.09 -3.07 -1.87
C SER A 73 -12.45 -3.46 -0.43
N LYS A 74 -13.73 -3.34 -0.04
CA LYS A 74 -14.25 -3.83 1.25
C LYS A 74 -14.28 -5.36 1.28
N VAL A 75 -14.69 -6.00 0.17
CA VAL A 75 -14.70 -7.46 0.03
C VAL A 75 -13.27 -8.01 0.15
N PHE A 76 -12.32 -7.45 -0.61
CA PHE A 76 -10.93 -7.89 -0.52
C PHE A 76 -10.27 -7.58 0.82
N ALA A 77 -10.64 -6.47 1.48
CA ALA A 77 -10.16 -6.16 2.83
C ALA A 77 -10.57 -7.25 3.84
N PHE A 78 -11.79 -7.79 3.71
CA PHE A 78 -12.25 -8.91 4.53
C PHE A 78 -11.50 -10.21 4.19
N LEU A 79 -11.45 -10.60 2.91
CA LEU A 79 -10.79 -11.84 2.46
C LEU A 79 -9.29 -11.90 2.82
N PHE A 80 -8.58 -10.77 2.75
CA PHE A 80 -7.16 -10.71 3.02
C PHE A 80 -6.81 -10.25 4.44
N ASN A 81 -7.82 -10.09 5.31
CA ASN A 81 -7.69 -9.51 6.65
C ASN A 81 -6.77 -8.26 6.66
N SER A 82 -7.06 -7.33 5.75
CA SER A 82 -6.22 -6.16 5.47
C SER A 82 -6.97 -4.88 5.81
N ASP A 83 -6.33 -4.01 6.59
CA ASP A 83 -6.78 -2.65 6.84
C ASP A 83 -5.87 -1.64 6.14
N ARG A 84 -6.17 -1.36 4.86
CA ARG A 84 -5.42 -0.36 4.09
C ARG A 84 -5.61 1.05 4.64
N SER A 85 -6.76 1.34 5.27
CA SER A 85 -7.01 2.66 5.84
C SER A 85 -6.11 2.89 7.07
N ALA A 86 -5.94 1.87 7.91
CA ALA A 86 -5.00 1.90 9.02
C ALA A 86 -3.55 2.05 8.53
N CYS A 87 -3.16 1.40 7.43
CA CYS A 87 -1.84 1.62 6.83
C CYS A 87 -1.64 3.08 6.41
N ILE A 88 -2.63 3.68 5.74
CA ILE A 88 -2.56 5.09 5.33
C ILE A 88 -2.47 6.01 6.55
N SER A 89 -3.30 5.79 7.58
CA SER A 89 -3.23 6.54 8.84
C SER A 89 -1.84 6.43 9.48
N TYR A 90 -1.28 5.22 9.58
CA TYR A 90 0.06 5.00 10.11
C TYR A 90 1.11 5.79 9.32
N ILE A 91 1.09 5.70 7.98
CA ILE A 91 2.05 6.42 7.14
C ILE A 91 1.91 7.94 7.34
N LYS A 92 0.69 8.45 7.46
CA LYS A 92 0.42 9.88 7.67
C LYS A 92 0.92 10.37 9.03
N GLU A 93 0.81 9.55 10.07
CA GLU A 93 1.18 9.89 11.45
C GLU A 93 2.67 9.67 11.75
N GLN A 94 3.25 8.58 11.24
CA GLN A 94 4.59 8.10 11.62
C GLN A 94 5.61 8.19 10.46
N GLY A 95 5.14 8.46 9.24
CA GLY A 95 5.97 8.51 8.05
C GLY A 95 6.17 7.16 7.36
N GLU A 96 6.58 7.23 6.10
CA GLU A 96 6.79 6.07 5.24
C GLU A 96 7.89 5.14 5.76
N GLN A 97 8.99 5.68 6.28
CA GLN A 97 10.12 4.87 6.74
C GLN A 97 9.74 4.01 7.96
N ALA A 98 9.11 4.61 8.97
CA ALA A 98 8.62 3.89 10.14
C ALA A 98 7.61 2.79 9.75
N PHE A 99 6.76 3.06 8.76
CA PHE A 99 5.84 2.05 8.24
C PHE A 99 6.58 0.88 7.57
N ALA A 100 7.59 1.15 6.74
CA ALA A 100 8.38 0.11 6.08
C ALA A 100 9.15 -0.76 7.09
N GLU A 101 9.69 -0.15 8.14
CA GLU A 101 10.34 -0.85 9.26
C GLU A 101 9.35 -1.77 9.99
N GLU A 102 8.17 -1.25 10.34
CA GLU A 102 7.18 -2.01 11.06
C GLU A 102 6.64 -3.19 10.24
N MET A 103 6.35 -2.97 8.95
CA MET A 103 5.91 -4.04 8.05
C MET A 103 7.01 -5.08 7.79
N THR A 104 8.28 -4.65 7.78
CA THR A 104 9.43 -5.55 7.69
C THR A 104 9.56 -6.42 8.93
N LYS A 105 9.49 -5.80 10.13
CA LYS A 105 9.53 -6.50 11.42
C LYS A 105 8.43 -7.55 11.54
N ARG A 106 7.20 -7.18 11.14
CA ARG A 106 6.03 -8.08 11.14
C ARG A 106 6.01 -9.08 9.99
N LYS A 107 6.87 -8.90 8.97
CA LYS A 107 6.88 -9.68 7.72
C LYS A 107 5.50 -9.73 7.04
N CYS A 108 4.79 -8.59 7.03
CA CYS A 108 3.43 -8.51 6.49
C CYS A 108 3.25 -7.31 5.56
N GLN A 109 2.28 -7.41 4.64
CA GLN A 109 2.01 -6.36 3.64
C GLN A 109 1.08 -5.26 4.17
N THR A 110 0.43 -5.48 5.31
CA THR A 110 -0.69 -4.66 5.76
C THR A 110 -0.86 -4.78 7.26
N ILE A 111 -1.47 -3.76 7.87
CA ILE A 111 -2.02 -3.85 9.21
C ILE A 111 -3.26 -4.74 9.14
N ARG A 112 -3.34 -5.73 10.02
CA ARG A 112 -4.50 -6.63 10.08
C ARG A 112 -5.69 -5.93 10.72
N ARG A 113 -6.89 -6.31 10.31
CA ARG A 113 -8.11 -5.83 10.97
C ARG A 113 -8.14 -6.39 12.40
N LYS A 114 -8.67 -5.60 13.33
CA LYS A 114 -9.02 -6.08 14.67
C LYS A 114 -10.31 -6.88 14.62
#